data_AF-A0A7X5WTY1-F1
#
_entry.id   AF-A0A7X5WTY1-F1
#
_cell.length_a   1.000
_cell.length_b   1.000
_cell.length_c   1.000
_cell.angle_alpha   90.00
_cell.angle_beta   90.00
_cell.angle_gamma   90.00
#
_symmetry.space_group_name_H-M   'P 1'
#
loop_
_entity.id
_entity.type
_entity.pdbx_description
1 polymer ?
#
loop_
_entity_poly.entity_id
_entity_poly.type
_entity_poly.pdbx_seq_one_letter_code
_entity_poly.pdbx_strand_id
1 'polypeptide(L)'
;PSPLKHVWSFSIEEQFYLFAPLFLIAGLRWGGRRGRQILLGVATAGALWSAWWMSRVHVEGEDPSRAYYGTDTRAQALFVGIAMALAIHLYGQPRTEWGRRIAALVAYPATAFHLWAVLSISERDAWLFERGGFLLIAVAAGLAMFGMAQDAPWSPLHRLFASRPFRYSGRISYGLYLYHWPIYLLVTPERAGSVFGVDRVTGWSLLAFHLTLTVLVSVVSFHVIEQPFVKRQWPITRRPVQPLSVAFASAAAVTVIFGGLLWAHTRRPPVVEQVLIPAVVEPATAAEADPGAAGDGPPVADPVTEIGPEEVRILAVGDSVMDQIGNALVGWALAHPEAGVIAFNESHIGCGTVREGLKRVPEGQEGPVGDVCSDWADPVDATLVSDYDVVSWPTVLEVFAPDIVITHVSPWDVTDRQIPGVAGGEWTWVGEPAFDRYVTAEYGAAIEMLTSTGADLYILEGAPLNRAIRPQNSPERIAALNAIVAGLAAEANGAVTMVDYPAWVGEVGTDQELDRRDDGVHISDEGLVEVVPWLLDEVIGLGVSGV
;
A
#
# COMPACT_ATOMS: atom_id res chain seq x y z
N PRO A 1 3.86 2.03 6.78
CA PRO A 1 3.14 0.76 6.50
C PRO A 1 2.38 0.21 7.73
N SER A 2 1.18 -0.35 7.55
CA SER A 2 0.39 -0.89 8.68
C SER A 2 1.10 -2.08 9.37
N PRO A 3 1.25 -2.07 10.71
CA PRO A 3 1.90 -3.16 11.46
C PRO A 3 1.07 -4.45 11.47
N LEU A 4 -0.19 -4.37 11.04
CA LEU A 4 -1.11 -5.50 10.97
C LEU A 4 -1.36 -5.95 9.54
N LYS A 5 -0.71 -5.36 8.53
CA LYS A 5 -0.99 -5.68 7.12
C LYS A 5 -0.85 -7.17 6.83
N HIS A 6 0.15 -7.85 7.40
CA HIS A 6 0.38 -9.28 7.20
C HIS A 6 -0.72 -10.18 7.81
N VAL A 7 -1.56 -9.69 8.73
CA VAL A 7 -2.61 -10.52 9.37
C VAL A 7 -3.83 -10.76 8.46
N TRP A 8 -3.81 -10.27 7.22
CA TRP A 8 -4.85 -10.53 6.23
C TRP A 8 -5.11 -12.04 6.03
N SER A 9 -4.04 -12.86 6.07
CA SER A 9 -4.16 -14.31 5.92
C SER A 9 -4.85 -14.95 7.13
N PHE A 10 -4.60 -14.44 8.34
CA PHE A 10 -5.30 -14.89 9.55
C PHE A 10 -6.79 -14.59 9.49
N SER A 11 -7.19 -13.44 8.92
CA SER A 11 -8.62 -13.15 8.70
C SER A 11 -9.29 -14.23 7.84
N ILE A 12 -8.62 -14.67 6.77
CA ILE A 12 -9.11 -15.75 5.91
C ILE A 12 -9.18 -17.07 6.68
N GLU A 13 -8.17 -17.40 7.48
CA GLU A 13 -8.12 -18.62 8.30
C GLU A 13 -9.24 -18.66 9.35
N GLU A 14 -9.48 -17.55 10.06
CA GLU A 14 -10.54 -17.47 11.09
C GLU A 14 -11.95 -17.59 10.48
N GLN A 15 -12.19 -16.95 9.34
CA GLN A 15 -13.42 -17.14 8.57
C GLN A 15 -13.58 -18.60 8.13
N PHE A 16 -12.49 -19.22 7.70
CA PHE A 16 -12.49 -20.65 7.37
C PHE A 16 -12.80 -21.52 8.59
N TYR A 17 -12.30 -21.21 9.78
CA TYR A 17 -12.62 -21.98 10.99
C TYR A 17 -14.07 -21.87 11.44
N LEU A 18 -14.78 -20.81 11.06
CA LEU A 18 -16.24 -20.74 11.20
C LEU A 18 -16.96 -21.64 10.18
N PHE A 19 -16.47 -21.67 8.94
CA PHE A 19 -17.06 -22.44 7.85
C PHE A 19 -16.80 -23.96 7.95
N ALA A 20 -15.57 -24.37 8.25
CA ALA A 20 -15.10 -25.75 8.15
C ALA A 20 -15.90 -26.75 9.02
N PRO A 21 -16.29 -26.44 10.28
CA PRO A 21 -17.12 -27.33 11.09
C PRO A 21 -18.47 -27.59 10.44
N LEU A 22 -19.13 -26.55 9.90
CA LEU A 22 -20.41 -26.67 9.23
C LEU A 22 -20.30 -27.52 7.96
N PHE A 23 -19.26 -27.26 7.17
CA PHE A 23 -18.93 -28.02 5.97
C PHE A 23 -18.72 -29.52 6.27
N LEU A 24 -17.93 -29.83 7.30
CA LEU A 24 -17.68 -31.21 7.72
C LEU A 24 -18.93 -31.89 8.30
N ILE A 25 -19.69 -31.21 9.17
CA ILE A 25 -20.94 -31.75 9.72
C ILE A 25 -21.93 -32.07 8.59
N ALA A 26 -22.09 -31.17 7.61
CA ALA A 26 -22.97 -31.40 6.47
C ALA A 26 -22.56 -32.68 5.69
N GLY A 27 -21.27 -32.85 5.41
CA GLY A 27 -20.78 -34.05 4.73
C GLY A 27 -20.87 -35.33 5.54
N LEU A 28 -20.69 -35.24 6.87
CA LEU A 28 -20.85 -36.38 7.78
C LEU A 28 -22.33 -36.81 7.91
N ARG A 29 -23.29 -35.89 7.76
CA ARG A 29 -24.73 -36.22 7.77
C ARG A 29 -25.14 -37.16 6.64
N TRP A 30 -24.51 -37.06 5.47
CA TRP A 30 -24.76 -37.98 4.36
C TRP A 30 -24.03 -39.32 4.48
N GLY A 31 -23.13 -39.46 5.44
CA GLY A 31 -22.51 -40.72 5.86
C GLY A 31 -21.64 -41.42 4.81
N GLY A 32 -20.65 -42.17 5.29
CA GLY A 32 -19.90 -43.14 4.48
C GLY A 32 -19.15 -42.56 3.27
N ARG A 33 -19.07 -43.36 2.19
CA ARG A 33 -18.33 -43.02 0.97
C ARG A 33 -18.99 -41.92 0.15
N ARG A 34 -20.34 -41.90 0.10
CA ARG A 34 -21.12 -40.94 -0.69
C ARG A 34 -20.98 -39.52 -0.16
N GLY A 35 -21.09 -39.32 1.16
CA GLY A 35 -20.88 -38.01 1.77
C GLY A 35 -19.49 -37.44 1.49
N ARG A 36 -18.45 -38.27 1.59
CA ARG A 36 -17.07 -37.88 1.26
C ARG A 36 -16.88 -37.52 -0.23
N GLN A 37 -17.52 -38.25 -1.15
CA GLN A 37 -17.47 -37.93 -2.59
C GLN A 37 -18.17 -36.60 -2.90
N ILE A 38 -19.31 -36.33 -2.24
CA ILE A 38 -20.00 -35.04 -2.36
C ILE A 38 -19.11 -33.92 -1.85
N LEU A 39 -18.53 -34.06 -0.64
CA LEU A 39 -17.60 -33.07 -0.09
C LEU A 39 -16.39 -32.83 -1.00
N LEU A 40 -15.84 -33.89 -1.61
CA LEU A 40 -14.73 -33.78 -2.56
C LEU A 40 -15.15 -32.99 -3.81
N GLY A 41 -16.35 -33.26 -4.33
CA GLY A 41 -16.92 -32.53 -5.46
C GLY A 41 -17.13 -31.05 -5.13
N VAL A 42 -17.70 -30.75 -3.95
CA VAL A 42 -17.92 -29.36 -3.51
C VAL A 42 -16.59 -28.65 -3.26
N ALA A 43 -15.61 -29.29 -2.64
CA ALA A 43 -14.30 -28.67 -2.43
C ALA A 43 -13.58 -28.41 -3.77
N THR A 44 -13.60 -29.36 -4.69
CA THR A 44 -13.02 -29.16 -6.04
C THR A 44 -13.74 -28.03 -6.79
N ALA A 45 -15.07 -28.00 -6.76
CA ALA A 45 -15.85 -26.94 -7.38
C ALA A 45 -15.59 -25.58 -6.73
N GLY A 46 -15.48 -25.52 -5.40
CA GLY A 46 -15.15 -24.31 -4.65
C GLY A 46 -13.75 -23.78 -4.97
N ALA A 47 -12.77 -24.67 -5.15
CA ALA A 47 -11.42 -24.27 -5.57
C ALA A 47 -11.43 -23.65 -6.98
N LEU A 48 -12.09 -24.30 -7.93
CA LEU A 48 -12.21 -23.81 -9.30
C LEU A 48 -13.01 -22.51 -9.37
N TRP A 49 -14.10 -22.41 -8.60
CA TRP A 49 -14.91 -21.20 -8.51
C TRP A 49 -14.10 -20.04 -7.93
N SER A 50 -13.37 -20.25 -6.83
CA SER A 50 -12.54 -19.22 -6.21
C SER A 50 -11.44 -18.73 -7.16
N ALA A 51 -10.78 -19.63 -7.90
CA ALA A 51 -9.79 -19.28 -8.91
C ALA A 51 -10.40 -18.50 -10.09
N TRP A 52 -11.54 -18.96 -10.60
CA TRP A 52 -12.28 -18.24 -11.65
C TRP A 52 -12.77 -16.89 -11.18
N TRP A 53 -13.24 -16.79 -9.94
CA TRP A 53 -13.73 -15.54 -9.38
C TRP A 53 -12.59 -14.53 -9.20
N MET A 54 -11.43 -14.99 -8.75
CA MET A 54 -10.21 -14.17 -8.72
C MET A 54 -9.88 -13.59 -10.10
N SER A 55 -10.03 -14.37 -11.18
CA SER A 55 -9.80 -13.88 -12.55
C SER A 55 -10.86 -12.90 -13.05
N ARG A 56 -11.98 -12.74 -12.34
CA ARG A 56 -13.05 -11.77 -12.69
C ARG A 56 -12.94 -10.48 -11.91
N VAL A 57 -12.42 -10.55 -10.70
CA VAL A 57 -12.25 -9.40 -9.81
C VAL A 57 -10.90 -8.72 -10.04
N HIS A 58 -9.92 -9.43 -10.57
CA HIS A 58 -8.66 -8.83 -10.98
C HIS A 58 -8.83 -8.10 -12.32
N VAL A 59 -8.35 -6.85 -12.36
CA VAL A 59 -8.21 -6.04 -13.56
C VAL A 59 -6.72 -5.75 -13.72
N GLU A 60 -6.17 -6.09 -14.89
CA GLU A 60 -4.77 -5.86 -15.21
C GLU A 60 -4.47 -4.36 -15.25
N GLY A 61 -3.44 -3.92 -14.51
CA GLY A 61 -3.06 -2.50 -14.42
C GLY A 61 -3.65 -1.75 -13.22
N GLU A 62 -4.65 -2.31 -12.53
CA GLU A 62 -5.26 -1.73 -11.31
C GLU A 62 -4.68 -2.34 -10.02
N ASP A 63 -5.08 -1.81 -8.86
CA ASP A 63 -4.71 -2.35 -7.55
C ASP A 63 -5.24 -3.79 -7.35
N PRO A 64 -4.36 -4.81 -7.23
CA PRO A 64 -4.80 -6.18 -7.06
C PRO A 64 -5.29 -6.48 -5.64
N SER A 65 -5.28 -5.53 -4.70
CA SER A 65 -5.56 -5.76 -3.28
C SER A 65 -6.88 -6.47 -3.02
N ARG A 66 -7.96 -6.11 -3.72
CA ARG A 66 -9.26 -6.79 -3.57
C ARG A 66 -9.21 -8.26 -4.00
N ALA A 67 -8.54 -8.54 -5.11
CA ALA A 67 -8.36 -9.91 -5.61
C ALA A 67 -7.38 -10.71 -4.75
N TYR A 68 -6.36 -10.06 -4.19
CA TYR A 68 -5.30 -10.70 -3.42
C TYR A 68 -5.71 -10.98 -1.96
N TYR A 69 -6.39 -10.06 -1.29
CA TYR A 69 -6.77 -10.17 0.12
C TYR A 69 -8.19 -10.73 0.34
N GLY A 70 -8.98 -10.86 -0.72
CA GLY A 70 -10.35 -11.41 -0.67
C GLY A 70 -10.40 -12.87 -0.20
N THR A 71 -11.23 -13.17 0.80
CA THR A 71 -11.45 -14.55 1.28
C THR A 71 -12.06 -15.42 0.18
N ASP A 72 -12.98 -14.87 -0.60
CA ASP A 72 -13.66 -15.50 -1.73
C ASP A 72 -12.71 -15.86 -2.89
N THR A 73 -11.76 -14.98 -3.20
CA THR A 73 -10.77 -15.17 -4.28
C THR A 73 -9.56 -16.01 -3.83
N ARG A 74 -9.28 -16.08 -2.52
CA ARG A 74 -8.20 -16.88 -1.92
C ARG A 74 -8.61 -18.24 -1.36
N ALA A 75 -9.90 -18.52 -1.22
CA ALA A 75 -10.41 -19.79 -0.70
C ALA A 75 -9.90 -21.03 -1.47
N GLN A 76 -9.49 -20.87 -2.73
CA GLN A 76 -8.94 -21.93 -3.57
C GLN A 76 -7.85 -22.78 -2.87
N ALA A 77 -6.92 -22.17 -2.13
CA ALA A 77 -5.85 -22.91 -1.48
C ALA A 77 -6.38 -23.83 -0.36
N LEU A 78 -7.33 -23.35 0.44
CA LEU A 78 -7.98 -24.11 1.49
C LEU A 78 -8.80 -25.27 0.92
N PHE A 79 -9.55 -25.00 -0.15
CA PHE A 79 -10.34 -26.02 -0.83
C PHE A 79 -9.50 -27.10 -1.50
N VAL A 80 -8.35 -26.76 -2.10
CA VAL A 80 -7.38 -27.73 -2.61
C VAL A 80 -6.89 -28.66 -1.48
N GLY A 81 -6.54 -28.09 -0.32
CA GLY A 81 -6.16 -28.87 0.85
C GLY A 81 -7.24 -29.84 1.31
N ILE A 82 -8.49 -29.37 1.41
CA ILE A 82 -9.65 -30.19 1.76
C ILE A 82 -9.86 -31.31 0.73
N ALA A 83 -9.87 -30.97 -0.56
CA ALA A 83 -10.07 -31.92 -1.65
C ALA A 83 -9.00 -33.01 -1.60
N MET A 84 -7.74 -32.65 -1.40
CA MET A 84 -6.65 -33.61 -1.28
C MET A 84 -6.81 -34.52 -0.06
N ALA A 85 -7.15 -33.97 1.11
CA ALA A 85 -7.38 -34.76 2.32
C ALA A 85 -8.54 -35.75 2.16
N LEU A 86 -9.63 -35.33 1.52
CA LEU A 86 -10.79 -36.18 1.21
C LEU A 86 -10.46 -37.26 0.18
N ALA A 87 -9.69 -36.91 -0.87
CA ALA A 87 -9.22 -37.86 -1.86
C ALA A 87 -8.37 -38.96 -1.21
N ILE A 88 -7.42 -38.59 -0.36
CA ILE A 88 -6.61 -39.54 0.42
C ILE A 88 -7.49 -40.44 1.30
N HIS A 89 -8.52 -39.89 1.95
CA HIS A 89 -9.44 -40.67 2.77
C HIS A 89 -10.39 -41.59 1.96
N LEU A 90 -10.68 -41.25 0.71
CA LEU A 90 -11.57 -42.00 -0.18
C LEU A 90 -10.84 -43.12 -0.91
N TYR A 91 -9.64 -42.84 -1.41
CA TYR A 91 -8.87 -43.73 -2.27
C TYR A 91 -7.73 -44.43 -1.53
N GLY A 92 -7.38 -43.95 -0.33
CA GLY A 92 -6.32 -44.49 0.51
C GLY A 92 -4.93 -43.99 0.12
N GLN A 93 -3.97 -44.25 1.00
CA GLN A 93 -2.55 -44.04 0.72
C GLN A 93 -1.99 -45.17 -0.18
N PRO A 94 -0.92 -44.93 -0.96
CA PRO A 94 -0.25 -45.98 -1.71
C PRO A 94 0.19 -47.14 -0.82
N ARG A 95 -0.32 -48.35 -1.10
CA ARG A 95 -0.06 -49.55 -0.28
C ARG A 95 1.25 -50.25 -0.63
N THR A 96 1.64 -50.22 -1.90
CA THR A 96 2.87 -50.85 -2.38
C THR A 96 4.08 -49.95 -2.14
N GLU A 97 5.25 -50.56 -1.96
CA GLU A 97 6.50 -49.80 -1.84
C GLU A 97 6.76 -48.95 -3.08
N TRP A 98 6.53 -49.52 -4.27
CA TRP A 98 6.64 -48.80 -5.54
C TRP A 98 5.70 -47.58 -5.61
N GLY A 99 4.44 -47.74 -5.17
CA GLY A 99 3.48 -46.64 -5.13
C GLY A 99 3.91 -45.53 -4.17
N ARG A 100 4.43 -45.88 -2.98
CA ARG A 100 4.99 -44.89 -2.04
C ARG A 100 6.21 -44.17 -2.63
N ARG A 101 7.07 -44.90 -3.35
CA ARG A 101 8.23 -44.31 -4.06
C ARG A 101 7.78 -43.29 -5.10
N ILE A 102 6.81 -43.63 -5.95
CA ILE A 102 6.25 -42.70 -6.95
C ILE A 102 5.63 -41.49 -6.26
N ALA A 103 4.82 -41.69 -5.22
CA ALA A 103 4.20 -40.59 -4.48
C ALA A 103 5.26 -39.68 -3.83
N ALA A 104 6.34 -40.24 -3.27
CA ALA A 104 7.46 -39.45 -2.74
C ALA A 104 8.21 -38.67 -3.84
N LEU A 105 8.33 -39.24 -5.05
CA LEU A 105 8.96 -38.56 -6.19
C LEU A 105 8.18 -37.32 -6.64
N VAL A 106 6.85 -37.30 -6.48
CA VAL A 106 6.01 -36.12 -6.80
C VAL A 106 6.43 -34.87 -6.01
N ALA A 107 7.00 -35.03 -4.81
CA ALA A 107 7.45 -33.89 -4.03
C ALA A 107 8.60 -33.11 -4.69
N TYR A 108 9.41 -33.74 -5.53
CA TYR A 108 10.55 -33.07 -6.17
C TYR A 108 10.13 -32.02 -7.19
N PRO A 109 9.38 -32.33 -8.26
CA PRO A 109 8.94 -31.32 -9.21
C PRO A 109 8.02 -30.27 -8.54
N ALA A 110 7.21 -30.67 -7.57
CA ALA A 110 6.35 -29.74 -6.83
C ALA A 110 7.16 -28.73 -5.99
N THR A 111 8.20 -29.20 -5.29
CA THR A 111 9.09 -28.32 -4.51
C THR A 111 9.99 -27.48 -5.41
N ALA A 112 10.48 -28.05 -6.51
CA ALA A 112 11.25 -27.30 -7.50
C ALA A 112 10.41 -26.19 -8.14
N PHE A 113 9.13 -26.46 -8.43
CA PHE A 113 8.19 -25.44 -8.89
C PHE A 113 8.02 -24.31 -7.86
N HIS A 114 7.91 -24.63 -6.56
CA HIS A 114 7.84 -23.60 -5.52
C HIS A 114 9.12 -22.76 -5.42
N LEU A 115 10.28 -23.42 -5.51
CA LEU A 115 11.55 -22.70 -5.47
C LEU A 115 11.71 -21.78 -6.68
N TRP A 116 11.37 -22.26 -7.88
CA TRP A 116 11.32 -21.44 -9.08
C TRP A 116 10.32 -20.29 -8.93
N ALA A 117 9.11 -20.58 -8.42
CA ALA A 117 8.07 -19.58 -8.22
C ALA A 117 8.54 -18.44 -7.32
N VAL A 118 9.13 -18.76 -6.16
CA VAL A 118 9.66 -17.76 -5.21
C VAL A 118 10.80 -16.93 -5.80
N LEU A 119 11.59 -17.48 -6.72
CA LEU A 119 12.77 -16.82 -7.27
C LEU A 119 12.52 -16.07 -8.59
N SER A 120 11.39 -16.32 -9.27
CA SER A 120 11.19 -15.88 -10.66
C SER A 120 9.84 -15.24 -10.94
N ILE A 121 8.85 -15.40 -10.06
CA ILE A 121 7.51 -14.83 -10.26
C ILE A 121 7.39 -13.57 -9.41
N SER A 122 6.92 -12.48 -10.03
CA SER A 122 6.55 -11.26 -9.31
C SER A 122 5.16 -11.40 -8.70
N GLU A 123 4.93 -10.83 -7.52
CA GLU A 123 3.61 -10.81 -6.88
C GLU A 123 2.54 -10.07 -7.69
N ARG A 124 2.96 -9.28 -8.70
CA ARG A 124 2.10 -8.53 -9.63
C ARG A 124 1.84 -9.25 -10.95
N ASP A 125 2.41 -10.43 -11.17
CA ASP A 125 2.26 -11.14 -12.44
C ASP A 125 0.79 -11.49 -12.71
N ALA A 126 0.20 -10.91 -13.76
CA ALA A 126 -1.22 -11.04 -14.10
C ALA A 126 -1.68 -12.51 -14.20
N TRP A 127 -0.83 -13.40 -14.72
CA TRP A 127 -1.18 -14.83 -14.86
C TRP A 127 -1.45 -15.53 -13.52
N LEU A 128 -0.93 -15.02 -12.40
CA LEU A 128 -1.24 -15.54 -11.07
C LEU A 128 -2.73 -15.41 -10.74
N PHE A 129 -3.33 -14.30 -11.16
CA PHE A 129 -4.72 -13.94 -10.90
C PHE A 129 -5.64 -14.44 -12.02
N GLU A 130 -5.27 -14.16 -13.27
CA GLU A 130 -6.15 -14.36 -14.44
C GLU A 130 -6.18 -15.79 -14.95
N ARG A 131 -5.06 -16.51 -14.80
CA ARG A 131 -4.85 -17.82 -15.42
C ARG A 131 -4.73 -18.94 -14.38
N GLY A 132 -5.21 -18.67 -13.16
CA GLY A 132 -5.24 -19.63 -12.07
C GLY A 132 -3.85 -19.99 -11.54
N GLY A 133 -2.86 -19.09 -11.63
CA GLY A 133 -1.53 -19.37 -11.10
C GLY A 133 -1.54 -19.61 -9.59
N PHE A 134 -2.38 -18.92 -8.82
CA PHE A 134 -2.55 -19.24 -7.40
C PHE A 134 -3.18 -20.62 -7.14
N LEU A 135 -4.07 -21.09 -8.02
CA LEU A 135 -4.58 -22.46 -7.96
C LEU A 135 -3.46 -23.47 -8.21
N LEU A 136 -2.61 -23.20 -9.20
CA LEU A 136 -1.46 -24.03 -9.53
C LEU A 136 -0.48 -24.12 -8.37
N ILE A 137 -0.17 -22.98 -7.73
CA ILE A 137 0.66 -22.93 -6.52
C ILE A 137 0.04 -23.78 -5.41
N ALA A 138 -1.27 -23.63 -5.15
CA ALA A 138 -1.96 -24.42 -4.13
C ALA A 138 -1.92 -25.93 -4.41
N VAL A 139 -2.15 -26.34 -5.66
CA VAL A 139 -2.07 -27.76 -6.07
C VAL A 139 -0.66 -28.29 -5.92
N ALA A 140 0.35 -27.55 -6.38
CA ALA A 140 1.74 -27.92 -6.20
C ALA A 140 2.11 -28.03 -4.71
N ALA A 141 1.59 -27.14 -3.86
CA ALA A 141 1.87 -27.18 -2.41
C ALA A 141 1.29 -28.45 -1.80
N GLY A 142 0.05 -28.78 -2.16
CA GLY A 142 -0.59 -30.03 -1.78
C GLY A 142 0.22 -31.26 -2.21
N LEU A 143 0.65 -31.30 -3.48
CA LEU A 143 1.46 -32.40 -4.02
C LEU A 143 2.82 -32.53 -3.32
N ALA A 144 3.47 -31.41 -3.01
CA ALA A 144 4.71 -31.39 -2.23
C ALA A 144 4.49 -31.99 -0.84
N MET A 145 3.47 -31.53 -0.11
CA MET A 145 3.11 -32.06 1.21
C MET A 145 2.75 -33.56 1.15
N PHE A 146 1.95 -33.96 0.17
CA PHE A 146 1.56 -35.36 -0.03
C PHE A 146 2.75 -36.29 -0.25
N GLY A 147 3.71 -35.86 -1.10
CA GLY A 147 4.91 -36.64 -1.37
C GLY A 147 5.88 -36.66 -0.19
N MET A 148 6.07 -35.54 0.51
CA MET A 148 6.94 -35.48 1.71
C MET A 148 6.39 -36.33 2.87
N ALA A 149 5.07 -36.48 2.97
CA ALA A 149 4.41 -37.28 3.99
C ALA A 149 4.53 -38.80 3.78
N GLN A 150 5.03 -39.26 2.62
CA GLN A 150 5.26 -40.67 2.38
C GLN A 150 6.45 -41.18 3.21
N ASP A 151 6.35 -42.43 3.68
CA ASP A 151 7.48 -43.13 4.32
C ASP A 151 8.54 -43.45 3.27
N ALA A 152 9.53 -42.55 3.14
CA ALA A 152 10.54 -42.58 2.10
C ALA A 152 11.94 -42.22 2.64
N PRO A 153 12.53 -43.05 3.51
CA PRO A 153 13.84 -42.77 4.13
C PRO A 153 14.98 -42.64 3.12
N TRP A 154 14.83 -43.20 1.92
CA TRP A 154 15.77 -43.09 0.81
C TRP A 154 15.80 -41.68 0.18
N SER A 155 14.74 -40.88 0.36
CA SER A 155 14.59 -39.56 -0.28
C SER A 155 15.30 -38.47 0.56
N PRO A 156 16.31 -37.75 -0.01
CA PRO A 156 16.92 -36.60 0.65
C PRO A 156 15.91 -35.54 1.11
N LEU A 157 14.91 -35.24 0.28
CA LEU A 157 13.88 -34.26 0.59
C LEU A 157 13.05 -34.68 1.81
N HIS A 158 12.65 -35.95 1.89
CA HIS A 158 11.98 -36.49 3.07
C HIS A 158 12.84 -36.38 4.32
N ARG A 159 14.13 -36.77 4.25
CA ARG A 159 15.07 -36.67 5.38
C ARG A 159 15.27 -35.22 5.85
N LEU A 160 15.32 -34.26 4.93
CA LEU A 160 15.46 -32.84 5.24
C LEU A 160 14.26 -32.33 6.05
N PHE A 161 13.04 -32.53 5.56
CA PHE A 161 11.82 -32.07 6.25
C PHE A 161 11.49 -32.88 7.51
N ALA A 162 11.90 -34.14 7.58
CA ALA A 162 11.81 -34.96 8.80
C ALA A 162 12.87 -34.61 9.86
N SER A 163 13.88 -33.82 9.51
CA SER A 163 14.94 -33.42 10.44
C SER A 163 14.41 -32.61 11.62
N ARG A 164 15.14 -32.63 12.75
CA ARG A 164 14.71 -31.92 13.96
C ARG A 164 14.52 -30.40 13.74
N PRO A 165 15.42 -29.68 13.04
CA PRO A 165 15.26 -28.24 12.80
C PRO A 165 13.99 -27.90 12.00
N PHE A 166 13.74 -28.58 10.88
CA PHE A 166 12.56 -28.31 10.04
C PHE A 166 11.24 -28.66 10.73
N ARG A 167 11.20 -29.77 11.48
CA ARG A 167 10.01 -30.07 12.28
C ARG A 167 9.80 -29.07 13.41
N TYR A 168 10.89 -28.54 13.97
CA TYR A 168 10.82 -27.55 15.04
C TYR A 168 10.37 -26.19 14.50
N SER A 169 10.86 -25.74 13.34
CA SER A 169 10.36 -24.54 12.68
C SER A 169 8.87 -24.63 12.38
N GLY A 170 8.38 -25.80 11.94
CA GLY A 170 6.95 -26.06 11.78
C GLY A 170 6.13 -26.02 13.08
N ARG A 171 6.74 -26.20 14.26
CA ARG A 171 6.05 -26.06 15.55
C ARG A 171 5.92 -24.62 16.00
N ILE A 172 6.87 -23.77 15.61
CA ILE A 172 6.90 -22.34 15.96
C ILE A 172 6.44 -21.45 14.80
N SER A 173 5.88 -22.04 13.73
CA SER A 173 5.56 -21.33 12.48
C SER A 173 4.55 -20.21 12.67
N TYR A 174 3.62 -20.38 13.61
CA TYR A 174 2.67 -19.34 14.00
C TYR A 174 3.40 -18.08 14.48
N GLY A 175 4.31 -18.21 15.45
CA GLY A 175 5.13 -17.10 15.93
C GLY A 175 6.03 -16.52 14.84
N LEU A 176 6.65 -17.38 14.02
CA LEU A 176 7.50 -16.91 12.91
C LEU A 176 6.73 -15.99 11.97
N TYR A 177 5.51 -16.38 11.60
CA TYR A 177 4.65 -15.56 10.75
C TYR A 177 4.11 -14.33 11.49
N LEU A 178 3.75 -14.43 12.76
CA LEU A 178 3.19 -13.30 13.49
C LEU A 178 4.21 -12.17 13.71
N TYR A 179 5.43 -12.51 14.13
CA TYR A 179 6.40 -11.52 14.60
C TYR A 179 7.34 -10.99 13.51
N HIS A 180 7.52 -11.69 12.38
CA HIS A 180 8.48 -11.25 11.35
C HIS A 180 8.19 -9.84 10.83
N TRP A 181 6.92 -9.51 10.57
CA TRP A 181 6.54 -8.23 9.98
C TRP A 181 6.72 -7.04 10.94
N PRO A 182 6.21 -7.08 12.19
CA PRO A 182 6.52 -6.04 13.17
C PRO A 182 8.03 -5.88 13.42
N ILE A 183 8.78 -6.99 13.47
CA ILE A 183 10.24 -6.92 13.62
C ILE A 183 10.88 -6.22 12.44
N TYR A 184 10.49 -6.58 11.21
CA TYR A 184 10.97 -5.95 10.00
C TYR A 184 10.71 -4.44 10.00
N LEU A 185 9.51 -4.01 10.42
CA LEU A 185 9.14 -2.59 10.51
C LEU A 185 9.87 -1.84 11.63
N LEU A 186 10.11 -2.49 12.78
CA LEU A 186 10.69 -1.84 13.94
C LEU A 186 12.23 -1.80 13.91
N VAL A 187 12.86 -2.74 13.24
CA VAL A 187 14.32 -2.85 13.15
C VAL A 187 14.78 -2.23 11.84
N THR A 188 14.93 -0.90 11.84
CA THR A 188 15.50 -0.14 10.71
C THR A 188 17.03 -0.28 10.67
N PRO A 189 17.70 0.06 9.55
CA PRO A 189 19.16 -0.01 9.45
C PRO A 189 19.89 0.79 10.55
N GLU A 190 19.37 1.94 10.95
CA GLU A 190 19.91 2.87 11.95
C GLU A 190 19.69 2.31 13.36
N ARG A 191 18.48 1.81 13.63
CA ARG A 191 18.17 1.15 14.92
C ARG A 191 19.01 -0.10 15.10
N ALA A 192 19.20 -0.89 14.06
CA ALA A 192 20.13 -2.01 14.08
C ALA A 192 21.58 -1.52 14.31
N GLY A 193 22.00 -0.46 13.63
CA GLY A 193 23.30 0.20 13.82
C GLY A 193 23.58 0.57 15.28
N SER A 194 22.61 1.23 15.92
CA SER A 194 22.72 1.66 17.32
C SER A 194 22.98 0.49 18.29
N VAL A 195 22.44 -0.70 18.02
CA VAL A 195 22.66 -1.90 18.84
C VAL A 195 24.08 -2.43 18.72
N PHE A 196 24.70 -2.28 17.54
CA PHE A 196 26.04 -2.76 17.26
C PHE A 196 27.13 -1.68 17.37
N GLY A 197 26.76 -0.42 17.67
CA GLY A 197 27.68 0.70 17.78
C GLY A 197 28.27 1.14 16.43
N VAL A 198 27.48 1.01 15.36
CA VAL A 198 27.82 1.46 14.00
C VAL A 198 26.70 2.35 13.47
N ASP A 199 26.98 3.21 12.49
CA ASP A 199 25.99 4.18 12.01
C ASP A 199 24.74 3.50 11.40
N ARG A 200 24.95 2.43 10.61
CA ARG A 200 23.86 1.64 10.01
C ARG A 200 24.28 0.20 9.72
N VAL A 201 23.32 -0.72 9.76
CA VAL A 201 23.49 -2.13 9.31
C VAL A 201 22.61 -2.37 8.10
N THR A 202 23.21 -2.77 6.97
CA THR A 202 22.50 -2.99 5.70
C THR A 202 22.74 -4.39 5.12
N GLY A 203 22.00 -4.73 4.07
CA GLY A 203 22.20 -5.97 3.29
C GLY A 203 22.01 -7.26 4.09
N TRP A 204 22.89 -8.24 3.85
CA TRP A 204 22.80 -9.58 4.45
C TRP A 204 22.89 -9.57 5.98
N SER A 205 23.62 -8.61 6.57
CA SER A 205 23.75 -8.48 8.02
C SER A 205 22.42 -8.07 8.67
N LEU A 206 21.72 -7.13 8.06
CA LEU A 206 20.39 -6.70 8.52
C LEU A 206 19.38 -7.84 8.40
N LEU A 207 19.38 -8.54 7.25
CA LEU A 207 18.52 -9.72 7.05
C LEU A 207 18.78 -10.81 8.09
N ALA A 208 20.06 -11.14 8.35
CA ALA A 208 20.42 -12.12 9.36
C ALA A 208 19.95 -11.69 10.76
N PHE A 209 20.01 -10.39 11.06
CA PHE A 209 19.52 -9.84 12.32
C PHE A 209 17.99 -9.94 12.45
N HIS A 210 17.23 -9.57 11.41
CA HIS A 210 15.76 -9.74 11.38
C HIS A 210 15.35 -11.20 11.57
N LEU A 211 15.98 -12.12 10.84
CA LEU A 211 15.69 -13.55 10.93
C LEU A 211 16.01 -14.10 12.33
N THR A 212 17.14 -13.70 12.90
CA THR A 212 17.56 -14.12 14.24
C THR A 212 16.57 -13.63 15.28
N LEU A 213 16.22 -12.34 15.26
CA LEU A 213 15.28 -11.77 16.22
C LEU A 213 13.89 -12.40 16.09
N THR A 214 13.43 -12.63 14.85
CA THR A 214 12.15 -13.31 14.58
C THR A 214 12.13 -14.71 15.17
N VAL A 215 13.17 -15.51 14.94
CA VAL A 215 13.27 -16.86 15.51
C VAL A 215 13.31 -16.81 17.04
N LEU A 216 14.11 -15.91 17.63
CA LEU A 216 14.21 -15.79 19.09
C LEU A 216 12.87 -15.43 19.74
N VAL A 217 12.20 -14.39 19.25
CA VAL A 217 10.89 -13.96 19.75
C VAL A 217 9.86 -15.07 19.58
N SER A 218 9.86 -15.76 18.43
CA SER A 218 8.95 -16.88 18.17
C SER A 218 9.19 -18.07 19.09
N VAL A 219 10.45 -18.42 19.37
CA VAL A 219 10.79 -19.51 20.29
C VAL A 219 10.36 -19.17 21.72
N VAL A 220 10.57 -17.93 22.15
CA VAL A 220 10.13 -17.43 23.46
C VAL A 220 8.61 -17.47 23.55
N SER A 221 7.90 -16.90 22.56
CA SER A 221 6.43 -16.94 22.47
C SER A 221 5.91 -18.38 22.54
N PHE A 222 6.50 -19.29 21.76
CA PHE A 222 6.05 -20.68 21.71
C PHE A 222 6.14 -21.39 23.08
N HIS A 223 7.24 -21.22 23.81
CA HIS A 223 7.44 -21.90 25.09
C HIS A 223 6.75 -21.20 26.26
N VAL A 224 6.71 -19.88 26.24
CA VAL A 224 6.24 -19.05 27.37
C VAL A 224 4.76 -18.73 27.26
N ILE A 225 4.21 -18.59 26.05
CA ILE A 225 2.83 -18.15 25.81
C ILE A 225 2.02 -19.30 25.21
N GLU A 226 2.40 -19.78 24.03
CA GLU A 226 1.56 -20.68 23.22
C GLU A 226 1.41 -22.06 23.86
N GLN A 227 2.51 -22.72 24.26
CA GLN A 227 2.44 -24.05 24.87
C GLN A 227 1.63 -24.13 26.16
N PRO A 228 1.74 -23.17 27.09
CA PRO A 228 0.84 -23.10 28.24
C PRO A 228 -0.63 -23.10 27.83
N PHE A 229 -1.04 -22.23 26.90
CA PHE A 229 -2.44 -22.16 26.46
C PHE A 229 -2.90 -23.46 25.79
N VAL A 230 -2.08 -24.09 24.95
CA VAL A 230 -2.37 -25.40 24.35
C VAL A 230 -2.56 -26.48 25.42
N LYS A 231 -1.79 -26.43 26.50
CA LYS A 231 -1.94 -27.32 27.67
C LYS A 231 -3.06 -26.90 28.62
N ARG A 232 -3.87 -25.89 28.25
CA ARG A 232 -4.90 -25.26 29.09
C ARG A 232 -4.33 -24.80 30.43
N GLN A 233 -3.16 -24.16 30.41
CA GLN A 233 -2.52 -23.56 31.56
C GLN A 233 -2.21 -22.09 31.31
N TRP A 234 -2.38 -21.24 32.33
CA TRP A 234 -1.96 -19.86 32.24
C TRP A 234 -0.43 -19.76 32.15
N PRO A 235 0.14 -18.92 31.24
CA PRO A 235 1.58 -18.87 31.00
C PRO A 235 2.40 -18.47 32.23
N ILE A 236 1.91 -17.54 33.05
CA ILE A 236 2.61 -17.02 34.24
C ILE A 236 2.35 -17.90 35.47
N THR A 237 1.09 -18.25 35.73
CA THR A 237 0.70 -18.91 36.99
C THR A 237 0.66 -20.43 36.90
N ARG A 238 0.75 -21.00 35.69
CA ARG A 238 0.61 -22.44 35.36
C ARG A 238 -0.68 -23.08 35.89
N ARG A 239 -1.66 -22.27 36.32
CA ARG A 239 -2.97 -22.74 36.77
C ARG A 239 -3.80 -23.20 35.58
N PRO A 240 -4.67 -24.21 35.76
CA PRO A 240 -5.54 -24.66 34.69
C PRO A 240 -6.46 -23.52 34.23
N VAL A 241 -6.52 -23.31 32.91
CA VAL A 241 -7.43 -22.36 32.28
C VAL A 241 -8.79 -23.05 32.21
N GLN A 242 -9.76 -22.55 32.97
CA GLN A 242 -11.13 -23.07 32.91
C GLN A 242 -11.81 -22.53 31.64
N PRO A 243 -12.76 -23.26 31.03
CA PRO A 243 -13.45 -22.79 29.82
C PRO A 243 -14.15 -21.44 30.03
N LEU A 244 -14.59 -21.16 31.26
CA LEU A 244 -15.12 -19.85 31.65
C LEU A 244 -14.05 -18.76 31.59
N SER A 245 -12.79 -19.07 31.94
CA SER A 245 -11.65 -18.12 31.87
C SER A 245 -11.27 -17.78 30.43
N VAL A 246 -11.35 -18.76 29.51
CA VAL A 246 -11.13 -18.52 28.07
C VAL A 246 -12.27 -17.69 27.52
N ALA A 247 -13.53 -18.02 27.83
CA ALA A 247 -14.69 -17.23 27.41
C ALA A 247 -14.63 -15.80 27.95
N PHE A 248 -14.18 -15.60 29.20
CA PHE A 248 -14.01 -14.26 29.78
C PHE A 248 -12.82 -13.50 29.16
N ALA A 249 -11.70 -14.17 28.88
CA ALA A 249 -10.54 -13.56 28.24
C ALA A 249 -10.83 -13.20 26.77
N SER A 250 -11.53 -14.07 26.04
CA SER A 250 -12.02 -13.82 24.69
C SER A 250 -13.09 -12.74 24.68
N ALA A 251 -14.05 -12.75 25.62
CA ALA A 251 -15.04 -11.69 25.75
C ALA A 251 -14.38 -10.36 26.13
N ALA A 252 -13.41 -10.35 27.05
CA ALA A 252 -12.65 -9.15 27.39
C ALA A 252 -11.81 -8.66 26.22
N ALA A 253 -11.14 -9.54 25.47
CA ALA A 253 -10.41 -9.16 24.27
C ALA A 253 -11.36 -8.62 23.20
N VAL A 254 -12.51 -9.26 22.96
CA VAL A 254 -13.55 -8.78 22.06
C VAL A 254 -14.13 -7.47 22.55
N THR A 255 -14.39 -7.27 23.84
CA THR A 255 -14.87 -5.99 24.39
C THR A 255 -13.81 -4.91 24.36
N VAL A 256 -12.53 -5.24 24.49
CA VAL A 256 -11.42 -4.28 24.34
C VAL A 256 -11.16 -3.97 22.87
N ILE A 257 -11.33 -4.93 21.97
CA ILE A 257 -11.20 -4.74 20.52
C ILE A 257 -12.41 -3.99 20.01
N PHE A 258 -13.64 -4.43 20.25
CA PHE A 258 -14.85 -3.71 19.88
C PHE A 258 -14.99 -2.41 20.65
N GLY A 259 -14.59 -2.35 21.91
CA GLY A 259 -14.58 -1.11 22.70
C GLY A 259 -13.50 -0.17 22.21
N GLY A 260 -12.34 -0.68 21.77
CA GLY A 260 -11.25 0.07 21.15
C GLY A 260 -11.56 0.49 19.72
N LEU A 261 -12.31 -0.32 18.97
CA LEU A 261 -12.83 -0.02 17.63
C LEU A 261 -14.00 0.94 17.72
N LEU A 262 -14.94 0.75 18.65
CA LEU A 262 -15.98 1.73 18.97
C LEU A 262 -15.33 2.99 19.48
N TRP A 263 -14.30 2.94 20.32
CA TRP A 263 -13.56 4.11 20.76
C TRP A 263 -12.77 4.75 19.62
N ALA A 264 -12.21 4.00 18.68
CA ALA A 264 -11.52 4.51 17.47
C ALA A 264 -12.50 4.91 16.34
N HIS A 265 -13.77 4.56 16.45
CA HIS A 265 -14.84 4.93 15.52
C HIS A 265 -15.70 6.07 16.07
N THR A 266 -15.86 6.14 17.40
CA THR A 266 -16.56 7.22 18.13
C THR A 266 -15.62 8.35 18.51
N ARG A 267 -14.38 8.04 18.91
CA ARG A 267 -13.24 8.91 18.63
C ARG A 267 -12.74 8.46 17.28
N ARG A 268 -13.20 9.10 16.22
CA ARG A 268 -12.34 9.23 15.05
C ARG A 268 -10.91 9.49 15.58
N PRO A 269 -9.83 9.01 14.95
CA PRO A 269 -8.61 9.82 15.05
C PRO A 269 -9.03 11.29 14.85
N PRO A 270 -8.27 12.31 15.27
CA PRO A 270 -8.26 13.45 14.39
C PRO A 270 -7.87 12.88 13.02
N VAL A 271 -8.87 12.52 12.20
CA VAL A 271 -9.05 13.16 10.92
C VAL A 271 -8.61 14.57 11.26
N VAL A 272 -7.37 14.90 10.89
CA VAL A 272 -7.08 16.25 10.45
C VAL A 272 -8.38 16.68 9.87
N GLU A 273 -9.06 17.59 10.55
CA GLU A 273 -10.37 18.06 10.14
C GLU A 273 -10.11 18.67 8.76
N GLN A 274 -10.11 17.84 7.72
CA GLN A 274 -10.51 18.21 6.39
C GLN A 274 -11.92 18.63 6.68
N VAL A 275 -12.02 19.94 6.87
CA VAL A 275 -13.24 20.65 7.18
C VAL A 275 -14.22 20.19 6.13
N LEU A 276 -15.10 19.26 6.54
CA LEU A 276 -16.40 19.11 5.94
C LEU A 276 -17.04 20.46 6.17
N ILE A 277 -16.88 21.35 5.19
CA ILE A 277 -17.74 22.51 5.06
C ILE A 277 -19.15 21.93 5.13
N PRO A 278 -19.98 22.29 6.13
CA PRO A 278 -21.34 21.83 6.14
C PRO A 278 -21.96 22.32 4.83
N ALA A 279 -22.35 21.36 3.98
CA ALA A 279 -23.11 21.60 2.77
C ALA A 279 -24.45 22.23 3.16
N VAL A 280 -24.47 23.56 3.31
CA VAL A 280 -25.68 24.38 3.41
C VAL A 280 -25.37 25.74 2.80
N VAL A 281 -25.64 25.91 1.51
CA VAL A 281 -26.59 26.91 1.03
C VAL A 281 -27.26 26.34 -0.23
N GLU A 282 -28.47 25.80 -0.05
CA GLU A 282 -29.44 25.62 -1.13
C GLU A 282 -29.71 26.98 -1.83
N PRO A 283 -30.04 26.98 -3.14
CA PRO A 283 -30.24 28.21 -3.89
C PRO A 283 -31.38 29.03 -3.27
N ALA A 284 -31.10 30.32 -3.07
CA ALA A 284 -32.06 31.32 -2.60
C ALA A 284 -33.37 31.21 -3.40
N THR A 285 -34.40 30.65 -2.77
CA THR A 285 -35.78 30.90 -3.17
C THR A 285 -36.22 32.15 -2.45
N ALA A 286 -36.46 33.20 -3.23
CA ALA A 286 -37.08 34.41 -2.78
C ALA A 286 -38.44 34.08 -2.14
N ALA A 287 -38.55 34.29 -0.83
CA ALA A 287 -39.82 34.35 -0.12
C ALA A 287 -39.78 35.52 0.87
N GLU A 288 -40.88 36.25 0.89
CA GLU A 288 -41.07 37.58 1.41
C GLU A 288 -40.82 37.71 2.91
N ALA A 289 -40.39 38.92 3.31
CA ALA A 289 -40.18 39.32 4.69
C ALA A 289 -41.45 39.26 5.54
N ASP A 290 -41.31 38.80 6.79
CA ASP A 290 -42.23 39.13 7.90
C ASP A 290 -41.42 39.58 9.13
N PRO A 291 -41.44 40.88 9.50
CA PRO A 291 -40.70 41.39 10.63
C PRO A 291 -41.60 41.39 11.88
N GLY A 292 -41.49 40.35 12.70
CA GLY A 292 -42.14 40.41 14.03
C GLY A 292 -42.24 39.11 14.80
N ALA A 293 -41.15 38.68 15.46
CA ALA A 293 -41.25 37.95 16.73
C ALA A 293 -39.88 37.92 17.43
N ALA A 294 -39.72 38.78 18.43
CA ALA A 294 -38.62 38.74 19.39
C ALA A 294 -38.91 37.72 20.50
N GLY A 295 -37.87 37.06 21.03
CA GLY A 295 -37.97 36.18 22.20
C GLY A 295 -36.62 35.60 22.65
N ASP A 296 -35.99 36.35 23.56
CA ASP A 296 -34.79 36.10 24.38
C ASP A 296 -34.28 34.66 24.57
N GLY A 297 -33.04 34.41 24.10
CA GLY A 297 -32.15 33.33 24.54
C GLY A 297 -30.84 33.90 25.12
N PRO A 298 -30.12 33.16 25.99
CA PRO A 298 -28.89 33.64 26.63
C PRO A 298 -27.82 33.97 25.57
N PRO A 299 -26.87 34.88 25.85
CA PRO A 299 -25.93 35.35 24.83
C PRO A 299 -25.11 34.15 24.36
N VAL A 300 -25.33 33.79 23.09
CA VAL A 300 -24.39 32.99 22.32
C VAL A 300 -23.10 33.79 22.36
N ALA A 301 -22.05 33.21 22.95
CA ALA A 301 -20.72 33.77 22.89
C ALA A 301 -20.43 34.09 21.42
N ASP A 302 -20.05 35.33 21.14
CA ASP A 302 -19.71 35.78 19.80
C ASP A 302 -18.83 34.72 19.13
N PRO A 303 -19.14 34.27 17.89
CA PRO A 303 -18.18 33.49 17.14
C PRO A 303 -16.90 34.33 17.11
N VAL A 304 -15.80 33.74 17.56
CA VAL A 304 -14.47 34.34 17.58
C VAL A 304 -14.26 35.07 16.26
N THR A 305 -14.49 36.38 16.27
CA THR A 305 -14.36 37.32 15.16
C THR A 305 -13.13 38.16 15.42
N GLU A 306 -12.03 37.48 15.74
CA GLU A 306 -10.70 37.99 15.49
C GLU A 306 -10.08 37.10 14.43
N ILE A 307 -10.42 37.41 13.18
CA ILE A 307 -9.65 36.98 12.02
C ILE A 307 -8.28 37.63 12.18
N GLY A 308 -7.28 36.81 12.52
CA GLY A 308 -5.87 37.16 12.42
C GLY A 308 -5.48 37.42 10.94
N PRO A 309 -4.20 37.71 10.65
CA PRO A 309 -3.78 38.15 9.30
C PRO A 309 -4.27 37.18 8.21
N GLU A 310 -4.62 37.70 7.02
CA GLU A 310 -5.18 36.94 5.89
C GLU A 310 -4.54 35.56 5.76
N GLU A 311 -5.32 34.50 6.05
CA GLU A 311 -4.82 33.12 6.01
C GLU A 311 -4.37 32.77 4.59
N VAL A 312 -3.16 32.25 4.44
CA VAL A 312 -2.58 31.85 3.16
C VAL A 312 -2.95 30.40 2.87
N ARG A 313 -3.66 30.15 1.77
CA ARG A 313 -4.07 28.81 1.34
C ARG A 313 -3.10 28.23 0.33
N ILE A 314 -2.49 27.10 0.68
CA ILE A 314 -1.50 26.40 -0.12
C ILE A 314 -2.07 25.07 -0.60
N LEU A 315 -2.12 24.87 -1.91
CA LEU A 315 -2.52 23.61 -2.54
C LEU A 315 -1.28 22.88 -3.06
N ALA A 316 -1.06 21.64 -2.63
CA ALA A 316 -0.06 20.75 -3.23
C ALA A 316 -0.72 19.79 -4.23
N VAL A 317 -0.16 19.70 -5.44
CA VAL A 317 -0.57 18.72 -6.48
C VAL A 317 0.65 18.00 -7.04
N GLY A 318 0.48 16.76 -7.49
CA GLY A 318 1.55 16.01 -8.17
C GLY A 318 1.53 14.52 -7.83
N ASP A 319 2.72 13.89 -7.88
CA ASP A 319 2.88 12.45 -7.64
C ASP A 319 3.23 12.11 -6.18
N SER A 320 3.87 10.97 -5.93
CA SER A 320 4.26 10.53 -4.59
C SER A 320 5.25 11.44 -3.87
N VAL A 321 6.07 12.21 -4.58
CA VAL A 321 6.98 13.19 -3.94
C VAL A 321 6.17 14.38 -3.43
N MET A 322 5.25 14.89 -4.25
CA MET A 322 4.36 15.97 -3.86
C MET A 322 3.34 15.54 -2.81
N ASP A 323 2.93 14.28 -2.79
CA ASP A 323 2.12 13.73 -1.69
C ASP A 323 2.86 13.79 -0.35
N GLN A 324 4.16 13.46 -0.32
CA GLN A 324 4.95 13.61 0.91
C GLN A 324 5.10 15.06 1.35
N ILE A 325 5.43 15.96 0.41
CA ILE A 325 5.58 17.40 0.69
C ILE A 325 4.24 18.00 1.14
N GLY A 326 3.15 17.70 0.44
CA GLY A 326 1.80 18.16 0.74
C GLY A 326 1.32 17.68 2.10
N ASN A 327 1.52 16.41 2.43
CA ASN A 327 1.20 15.88 3.75
C ASN A 327 2.05 16.51 4.86
N ALA A 328 3.32 16.80 4.60
CA ALA A 328 4.18 17.51 5.54
C ALA A 328 3.69 18.95 5.76
N LEU A 329 3.32 19.67 4.69
CA LEU A 329 2.73 21.01 4.76
C LEU A 329 1.43 21.03 5.57
N VAL A 330 0.52 20.08 5.31
CA VAL A 330 -0.73 19.92 6.08
C VAL A 330 -0.43 19.65 7.55
N GLY A 331 0.48 18.72 7.84
CA GLY A 331 0.87 18.40 9.21
C GLY A 331 1.48 19.59 9.95
N TRP A 332 2.34 20.37 9.28
CA TRP A 332 2.96 21.56 9.83
C TRP A 332 1.95 22.68 10.07
N ALA A 333 1.06 22.95 9.11
CA ALA A 333 0.02 23.99 9.24
C ALA A 333 -0.91 23.75 10.43
N LEU A 334 -1.28 22.49 10.68
CA LEU A 334 -2.10 22.11 11.83
C LEU A 334 -1.38 22.25 13.17
N ALA A 335 -0.05 22.07 13.16
CA ALA A 335 0.77 22.20 14.36
C ALA A 335 1.03 23.68 14.72
N HIS A 336 0.90 24.60 13.76
CA HIS A 336 1.21 26.03 13.91
C HIS A 336 0.05 26.90 13.39
N PRO A 337 -1.17 26.82 13.98
CA PRO A 337 -2.33 27.60 13.52
C PRO A 337 -2.09 29.12 13.57
N GLU A 338 -1.22 29.60 14.45
CA GLU A 338 -0.80 30.99 14.56
C GLU A 338 -0.01 31.51 13.34
N ALA A 339 0.52 30.61 12.50
CA ALA A 339 1.20 30.99 11.27
C ALA A 339 0.23 31.43 10.15
N GLY A 340 -1.08 31.21 10.32
CA GLY A 340 -2.09 31.60 9.33
C GLY A 340 -1.95 30.86 8.00
N VAL A 341 -1.43 29.63 8.00
CA VAL A 341 -1.31 28.80 6.79
C VAL A 341 -2.38 27.72 6.81
N ILE A 342 -3.11 27.57 5.71
CA ILE A 342 -4.03 26.46 5.47
C ILE A 342 -3.48 25.68 4.29
N ALA A 343 -3.25 24.38 4.45
CA ALA A 343 -2.75 23.54 3.37
C ALA A 343 -3.77 22.46 2.98
N PHE A 344 -3.81 22.14 1.69
CA PHE A 344 -4.53 21.00 1.14
C PHE A 344 -3.64 20.21 0.20
N ASN A 345 -3.72 18.89 0.25
CA ASN A 345 -2.93 17.98 -0.57
C ASN A 345 -3.86 17.22 -1.52
N GLU A 346 -3.77 17.55 -2.81
CA GLU A 346 -4.46 16.90 -3.93
C GLU A 346 -3.42 16.16 -4.81
N SER A 347 -2.37 15.63 -4.20
CA SER A 347 -1.35 14.82 -4.87
C SER A 347 -1.72 13.34 -4.84
N HIS A 348 -1.39 12.62 -5.90
CA HIS A 348 -1.80 11.24 -6.11
C HIS A 348 -0.63 10.35 -6.50
N ILE A 349 -0.41 9.28 -5.75
CA ILE A 349 0.76 8.41 -5.90
C ILE A 349 0.82 7.83 -7.31
N GLY A 350 1.90 8.15 -8.03
CA GLY A 350 2.17 7.64 -9.38
C GLY A 350 1.51 8.42 -10.52
N CYS A 351 0.81 9.52 -10.19
CA CYS A 351 0.23 10.46 -11.16
C CYS A 351 1.18 11.64 -11.40
N GLY A 352 1.91 11.59 -12.52
CA GLY A 352 2.65 12.74 -13.03
C GLY A 352 1.74 13.71 -13.79
N THR A 353 2.33 14.71 -14.44
CA THR A 353 1.58 15.71 -15.22
C THR A 353 1.15 15.16 -16.57
N VAL A 354 1.95 14.26 -17.15
CA VAL A 354 1.75 13.75 -18.53
C VAL A 354 0.73 12.61 -18.57
N ARG A 355 -0.43 12.87 -19.17
CA ARG A 355 -1.58 11.96 -19.21
C ARG A 355 -1.46 10.87 -20.28
N GLU A 356 -2.37 9.89 -20.23
CA GLU A 356 -2.64 8.89 -21.27
C GLU A 356 -1.50 7.97 -21.74
N GLY A 357 -1.87 6.91 -22.47
CA GLY A 357 -0.93 6.02 -23.14
C GLY A 357 -0.20 5.05 -22.21
N LEU A 358 0.78 4.35 -22.76
CA LEU A 358 1.60 3.40 -22.02
C LEU A 358 2.89 4.06 -21.54
N LYS A 359 3.35 3.69 -20.36
CA LYS A 359 4.66 4.02 -19.81
C LYS A 359 5.52 2.79 -19.64
N ARG A 360 6.82 2.94 -19.89
CA ARG A 360 7.84 1.96 -19.54
C ARG A 360 8.77 2.56 -18.49
N VAL A 361 8.78 1.97 -17.30
CA VAL A 361 9.63 2.41 -16.18
C VAL A 361 11.03 1.78 -16.26
N PRO A 362 12.05 2.31 -15.55
CA PRO A 362 13.44 1.83 -15.62
C PRO A 362 13.64 0.33 -15.34
N GLU A 363 12.73 -0.28 -14.58
CA GLU A 363 12.69 -1.72 -14.31
C GLU A 363 12.27 -2.57 -15.53
N GLY A 364 11.94 -1.95 -16.66
CA GLY A 364 11.44 -2.60 -17.87
C GLY A 364 9.98 -3.02 -17.78
N GLN A 365 9.26 -2.59 -16.73
CA GLN A 365 7.82 -2.82 -16.61
C GLN A 365 7.08 -1.86 -17.53
N GLU A 366 6.13 -2.39 -18.28
CA GLU A 366 5.23 -1.65 -19.17
C GLU A 366 3.83 -1.68 -18.58
N GLY A 367 3.13 -0.55 -18.64
CA GLY A 367 1.74 -0.47 -18.20
C GLY A 367 1.08 0.83 -18.65
N PRO A 368 -0.25 0.92 -18.61
CA PRO A 368 -0.95 2.16 -18.87
C PRO A 368 -0.61 3.20 -17.80
N VAL A 369 -0.71 4.48 -18.16
CA VAL A 369 -1.03 5.51 -17.18
C VAL A 369 -2.44 5.26 -16.68
N GLY A 370 -2.63 5.18 -15.37
CA GLY A 370 -3.95 4.95 -14.80
C GLY A 370 -4.93 6.05 -15.20
N ASP A 371 -6.19 5.67 -15.40
CA ASP A 371 -7.25 6.58 -15.86
C ASP A 371 -7.38 7.78 -14.90
N VAL A 372 -7.36 7.52 -13.59
CA VAL A 372 -7.36 8.54 -12.53
C VAL A 372 -6.25 9.58 -12.71
N CYS A 373 -5.05 9.18 -13.12
CA CYS A 373 -3.94 10.12 -13.36
C CYS A 373 -4.12 10.95 -14.64
N SER A 374 -5.04 10.56 -15.52
CA SER A 374 -5.37 11.27 -16.76
C SER A 374 -6.53 12.26 -16.58
N ASP A 375 -7.33 12.09 -15.52
CA ASP A 375 -8.56 12.84 -15.28
C ASP A 375 -8.33 14.18 -14.56
N TRP A 376 -7.08 14.56 -14.26
CA TRP A 376 -6.79 15.77 -13.46
C TRP A 376 -7.36 17.07 -14.03
N ALA A 377 -7.61 17.12 -15.34
CA ALA A 377 -8.17 18.27 -16.03
C ALA A 377 -9.71 18.29 -16.06
N ASP A 378 -10.36 17.22 -15.63
CA ASP A 378 -11.81 17.03 -15.73
C ASP A 378 -12.50 17.43 -14.42
N PRO A 379 -13.58 18.23 -14.48
CA PRO A 379 -14.33 18.62 -13.29
C PRO A 379 -15.19 17.45 -12.77
N VAL A 380 -15.23 17.31 -11.45
CA VAL A 380 -16.03 16.33 -10.72
C VAL A 380 -16.96 17.02 -9.71
N ASP A 381 -17.89 16.25 -9.12
CA ASP A 381 -18.70 16.72 -7.99
C ASP A 381 -17.78 17.09 -6.81
N ALA A 382 -17.97 18.27 -6.23
CA ALA A 382 -17.15 18.78 -5.13
C ALA A 382 -17.08 17.83 -3.92
N THR A 383 -18.09 16.99 -3.70
CA THR A 383 -18.08 15.99 -2.62
C THR A 383 -17.08 14.86 -2.83
N LEU A 384 -16.54 14.72 -4.05
CA LEU A 384 -15.58 13.69 -4.42
C LEU A 384 -14.12 14.15 -4.32
N VAL A 385 -13.85 15.44 -4.09
CA VAL A 385 -12.48 15.99 -4.00
C VAL A 385 -11.67 15.36 -2.85
N SER A 386 -12.33 14.87 -1.80
CA SER A 386 -11.66 14.15 -0.72
C SER A 386 -11.48 12.64 -0.98
N ASP A 387 -11.99 12.12 -2.10
CA ASP A 387 -11.86 10.70 -2.44
C ASP A 387 -10.48 10.44 -3.03
N TYR A 388 -9.78 9.46 -2.49
CA TYR A 388 -8.43 9.10 -2.91
C TYR A 388 -8.38 8.55 -4.35
N ASP A 389 -9.49 8.00 -4.85
CA ASP A 389 -9.56 7.44 -6.21
C ASP A 389 -10.02 8.48 -7.27
N VAL A 390 -10.06 9.77 -6.90
CA VAL A 390 -10.51 10.88 -7.76
C VAL A 390 -9.44 11.97 -7.80
N VAL A 391 -9.07 12.40 -9.01
CA VAL A 391 -8.19 13.58 -9.21
C VAL A 391 -8.97 14.63 -9.98
N SER A 392 -9.03 15.86 -9.48
CA SER A 392 -9.61 16.97 -10.24
C SER A 392 -9.05 18.32 -9.79
N TRP A 393 -8.10 18.85 -10.56
CA TRP A 393 -7.54 20.17 -10.34
C TRP A 393 -8.57 21.30 -10.51
N PRO A 394 -9.45 21.35 -11.53
CA PRO A 394 -10.43 22.43 -11.63
C PRO A 394 -11.39 22.46 -10.44
N THR A 395 -11.87 21.30 -9.96
CA THR A 395 -12.80 21.26 -8.83
C THR A 395 -12.12 21.66 -7.52
N VAL A 396 -10.89 21.19 -7.24
CA VAL A 396 -10.18 21.62 -6.01
C VAL A 396 -9.84 23.11 -6.06
N LEU A 397 -9.47 23.66 -7.22
CA LEU A 397 -9.18 25.09 -7.37
C LEU A 397 -10.43 25.93 -7.10
N GLU A 398 -11.62 25.48 -7.53
CA GLU A 398 -12.88 26.17 -7.27
C GLU A 398 -13.30 26.10 -5.79
N VAL A 399 -13.19 24.92 -5.16
CA VAL A 399 -13.68 24.69 -3.79
C VAL A 399 -12.72 25.21 -2.73
N PHE A 400 -11.42 24.97 -2.91
CA PHE A 400 -10.39 25.38 -1.95
C PHE A 400 -9.93 26.83 -2.19
N ALA A 401 -9.95 27.28 -3.45
CA ALA A 401 -9.52 28.60 -3.88
C ALA A 401 -8.13 29.00 -3.33
N PRO A 402 -7.06 28.26 -3.66
CA PRO A 402 -5.74 28.52 -3.10
C PRO A 402 -5.17 29.87 -3.54
N ASP A 403 -4.33 30.45 -2.68
CA ASP A 403 -3.51 31.62 -3.00
C ASP A 403 -2.17 31.17 -3.63
N ILE A 404 -1.68 29.99 -3.23
CA ILE A 404 -0.45 29.38 -3.72
C ILE A 404 -0.73 27.94 -4.14
N VAL A 405 -0.21 27.54 -5.30
CA VAL A 405 -0.17 26.15 -5.74
C VAL A 405 1.28 25.70 -5.84
N ILE A 406 1.59 24.52 -5.32
CA ILE A 406 2.92 23.91 -5.39
C ILE A 406 2.80 22.59 -6.13
N THR A 407 3.68 22.40 -7.11
CA THR A 407 3.84 21.14 -7.86
C THR A 407 5.31 20.91 -8.15
N HIS A 408 5.64 19.81 -8.84
CA HIS A 408 7.00 19.53 -9.28
C HIS A 408 7.05 19.04 -10.72
N VAL A 409 8.23 19.14 -11.33
CA VAL A 409 8.53 18.41 -12.56
C VAL A 409 8.75 16.94 -12.19
N SER A 410 7.77 16.11 -12.50
CA SER A 410 7.82 14.70 -12.10
C SER A 410 8.97 13.98 -12.80
N PRO A 411 9.86 13.30 -12.06
CA PRO A 411 10.89 12.46 -12.65
C PRO A 411 10.29 11.20 -13.31
N TRP A 412 8.97 10.97 -13.23
CA TRP A 412 8.29 9.89 -13.93
C TRP A 412 7.81 10.30 -15.33
N ASP A 413 7.69 11.60 -15.61
CA ASP A 413 7.25 12.11 -16.92
C ASP A 413 8.32 12.00 -18.02
N VAL A 414 9.56 11.69 -17.65
CA VAL A 414 10.67 11.44 -18.60
C VAL A 414 10.79 9.98 -19.06
N THR A 415 9.93 9.11 -18.52
CA THR A 415 9.84 7.69 -18.90
C THR A 415 9.49 7.51 -20.36
N ASP A 416 9.86 6.37 -20.94
CA ASP A 416 9.46 6.11 -22.33
C ASP A 416 7.93 6.00 -22.37
N ARG A 417 7.33 6.65 -23.36
CA ARG A 417 5.88 6.68 -23.56
C ARG A 417 5.50 6.17 -24.92
N GLN A 418 4.36 5.50 -24.98
CA GLN A 418 3.68 5.16 -26.23
C GLN A 418 2.27 5.74 -26.16
N ILE A 419 2.05 6.84 -26.89
CA ILE A 419 0.80 7.59 -26.86
C ILE A 419 0.17 7.58 -28.26
N PRO A 420 -1.11 7.21 -28.40
CA PRO A 420 -1.79 7.27 -29.68
C PRO A 420 -1.70 8.67 -30.31
N GLY A 421 -1.26 8.75 -31.57
CA GLY A 421 -1.13 10.02 -32.29
C GLY A 421 0.17 10.79 -32.04
N VAL A 422 0.97 10.42 -31.04
CA VAL A 422 2.32 10.96 -30.82
C VAL A 422 3.33 9.99 -31.43
N ALA A 423 4.30 10.51 -32.19
CA ALA A 423 5.36 9.70 -32.82
C ALA A 423 4.84 8.48 -33.62
N GLY A 424 3.65 8.57 -34.21
CA GLY A 424 3.05 7.43 -34.95
C GLY A 424 2.64 6.26 -34.06
N GLY A 425 2.54 6.44 -32.74
CA GLY A 425 2.27 5.37 -31.77
C GLY A 425 3.50 4.51 -31.47
N GLU A 426 4.71 4.96 -31.79
CA GLU A 426 5.95 4.32 -31.37
C GLU A 426 6.37 4.78 -29.97
N TRP A 427 7.26 4.03 -29.34
CA TRP A 427 7.89 4.44 -28.09
C TRP A 427 8.73 5.70 -28.32
N THR A 428 8.49 6.71 -27.51
CA THR A 428 9.13 8.03 -27.58
C THR A 428 9.43 8.54 -26.17
N TRP A 429 10.20 9.61 -26.04
CA TRP A 429 10.70 10.11 -24.76
C TRP A 429 11.19 11.55 -24.86
N VAL A 430 11.44 12.20 -23.72
CA VAL A 430 11.96 13.58 -23.67
C VAL A 430 13.30 13.69 -24.41
N GLY A 431 13.41 14.65 -25.31
CA GLY A 431 14.49 14.85 -26.27
C GLY A 431 14.13 14.42 -27.69
N GLU A 432 13.04 13.66 -27.88
CA GLU A 432 12.49 13.37 -29.21
C GLU A 432 11.49 14.47 -29.62
N PRO A 433 11.60 15.09 -30.80
CA PRO A 433 10.78 16.24 -31.17
C PRO A 433 9.26 16.04 -31.13
N ALA A 434 8.80 14.79 -31.31
CA ALA A 434 7.38 14.47 -31.23
C ALA A 434 6.88 14.44 -29.79
N PHE A 435 7.67 13.88 -28.87
CA PHE A 435 7.32 13.83 -27.47
C PHE A 435 7.53 15.17 -26.79
N ASP A 436 8.59 15.92 -27.14
CA ASP A 436 8.84 17.26 -26.61
C ASP A 436 7.65 18.19 -26.87
N ARG A 437 7.04 18.14 -28.06
CA ARG A 437 5.81 18.88 -28.35
C ARG A 437 4.63 18.44 -27.49
N TYR A 438 4.51 17.14 -27.24
CA TYR A 438 3.43 16.59 -26.43
C TYR A 438 3.57 16.99 -24.96
N VAL A 439 4.75 16.78 -24.35
CA VAL A 439 5.00 17.16 -22.96
C VAL A 439 4.94 18.67 -22.75
N THR A 440 5.36 19.47 -23.74
CA THR A 440 5.17 20.93 -23.71
C THR A 440 3.68 21.29 -23.66
N ALA A 441 2.83 20.61 -24.42
CA ALA A 441 1.38 20.85 -24.40
C ALA A 441 0.75 20.43 -23.05
N GLU A 442 1.15 19.29 -22.50
CA GLU A 442 0.63 18.80 -21.22
C GLU A 442 1.03 19.70 -20.04
N TYR A 443 2.32 20.06 -19.92
CA TYR A 443 2.76 21.00 -18.89
C TYR A 443 2.22 22.42 -19.11
N GLY A 444 2.03 22.85 -20.35
CA GLY A 444 1.37 24.11 -20.66
C GLY A 444 -0.07 24.15 -20.18
N ALA A 445 -0.83 23.09 -20.46
CA ALA A 445 -2.21 22.94 -19.98
C ALA A 445 -2.29 22.85 -18.45
N ALA A 446 -1.34 22.16 -17.82
CA ALA A 446 -1.23 22.10 -16.36
C ALA A 446 -0.98 23.47 -15.74
N ILE A 447 -0.03 24.24 -16.28
CA ILE A 447 0.28 25.60 -15.82
C ILE A 447 -0.94 26.50 -15.99
N GLU A 448 -1.60 26.47 -17.15
CA GLU A 448 -2.83 27.25 -17.41
C GLU A 448 -3.94 26.89 -16.42
N MET A 449 -4.15 25.59 -16.15
CA MET A 449 -5.14 25.12 -15.18
C MET A 449 -4.81 25.60 -13.76
N LEU A 450 -3.60 25.36 -13.28
CA LEU A 450 -3.19 25.64 -11.90
C LEU A 450 -3.07 27.15 -11.60
N THR A 451 -2.94 27.99 -12.62
CA THR A 451 -2.95 29.46 -12.49
C THR A 451 -4.32 30.09 -12.82
N SER A 452 -5.32 29.29 -13.20
CA SER A 452 -6.61 29.79 -13.72
C SER A 452 -7.42 30.62 -12.72
N THR A 453 -7.22 30.42 -11.42
CA THR A 453 -7.88 31.17 -10.34
C THR A 453 -7.08 32.40 -9.88
N GLY A 454 -5.89 32.63 -10.45
CA GLY A 454 -4.97 33.70 -10.05
C GLY A 454 -4.02 33.32 -8.91
N ALA A 455 -3.91 32.04 -8.55
CA ALA A 455 -2.93 31.55 -7.59
C ALA A 455 -1.51 31.65 -8.13
N ASP A 456 -0.55 31.94 -7.24
CA ASP A 456 0.88 31.89 -7.57
C ASP A 456 1.33 30.42 -7.63
N LEU A 457 1.89 30.00 -8.76
CA LEU A 457 2.33 28.63 -8.98
C LEU A 457 3.83 28.48 -8.74
N TYR A 458 4.21 27.60 -7.81
CA TYR A 458 5.60 27.21 -7.56
C TYR A 458 5.84 25.81 -8.13
N ILE A 459 6.81 25.69 -9.04
CA ILE A 459 7.18 24.41 -9.65
C ILE A 459 8.58 24.02 -9.18
N LEU A 460 8.65 22.97 -8.36
CA LEU A 460 9.91 22.36 -7.96
C LEU A 460 10.57 21.68 -9.17
N GLU A 461 11.80 22.06 -9.48
CA GLU A 461 12.56 21.41 -10.55
C GLU A 461 12.77 19.91 -10.28
N GLY A 462 12.73 19.10 -11.34
CA GLY A 462 12.92 17.66 -11.24
C GLY A 462 14.34 17.34 -10.81
N ALA A 463 14.50 16.59 -9.72
CA ALA A 463 15.80 16.17 -9.20
C ALA A 463 16.22 14.79 -9.78
N PRO A 464 17.50 14.59 -10.16
CA PRO A 464 18.01 13.29 -10.56
C PRO A 464 17.78 12.22 -9.47
N LEU A 465 17.47 10.98 -9.89
CA LEU A 465 17.18 9.88 -8.96
C LEU A 465 18.41 9.02 -8.68
N ASN A 466 18.58 8.57 -7.43
CA ASN A 466 19.62 7.63 -7.02
C ASN A 466 19.13 6.17 -7.09
N ARG A 467 18.66 5.74 -8.28
CA ARG A 467 18.12 4.41 -8.56
C ARG A 467 18.64 3.88 -9.90
N ALA A 468 18.48 2.58 -10.18
CA ALA A 468 18.91 1.99 -11.44
C ALA A 468 18.20 2.66 -12.64
N ILE A 469 18.97 3.30 -13.52
CA ILE A 469 18.46 4.04 -14.68
C ILE A 469 19.04 3.42 -15.97
N ARG A 470 18.16 2.92 -16.84
CA ARG A 470 18.40 2.79 -18.30
C ARG A 470 17.22 3.47 -18.99
N PRO A 471 17.39 3.97 -20.24
CA PRO A 471 17.33 5.40 -20.59
C PRO A 471 16.05 6.15 -20.16
N GLN A 472 14.99 5.44 -19.78
CA GLN A 472 13.70 5.87 -19.24
C GLN A 472 13.76 6.94 -18.13
N ASN A 473 14.88 7.16 -17.42
CA ASN A 473 14.93 8.22 -16.39
C ASN A 473 16.31 8.85 -16.23
N SER A 474 16.99 9.11 -17.35
CA SER A 474 18.35 9.66 -17.32
C SER A 474 18.37 11.10 -16.83
N PRO A 475 19.43 11.53 -16.11
CA PRO A 475 19.58 12.93 -15.68
C PRO A 475 19.46 13.93 -16.83
N GLU A 476 19.90 13.55 -18.03
CA GLU A 476 19.77 14.39 -19.23
C GLU A 476 18.31 14.60 -19.65
N ARG A 477 17.44 13.59 -19.52
CA ARG A 477 16.01 13.73 -19.82
C ARG A 477 15.30 14.59 -18.78
N ILE A 478 15.66 14.45 -17.50
CA ILE A 478 15.14 15.32 -16.43
C ILE A 478 15.54 16.76 -16.69
N ALA A 479 16.82 17.01 -16.98
CA ALA A 479 17.30 18.36 -17.31
C ALA A 479 16.61 18.93 -18.56
N ALA A 480 16.36 18.11 -19.59
CA ALA A 480 15.63 18.53 -20.78
C ALA A 480 14.16 18.87 -20.46
N LEU A 481 13.49 18.10 -19.60
CA LEU A 481 12.13 18.41 -19.16
C LEU A 481 12.09 19.68 -18.31
N ASN A 482 13.01 19.85 -17.36
CA ASN A 482 13.14 21.09 -16.58
C ASN A 482 13.30 22.30 -17.51
N ALA A 483 14.10 22.19 -18.58
CA ALA A 483 14.28 23.27 -19.55
C ALA A 483 12.98 23.60 -20.32
N ILE A 484 12.17 22.60 -20.68
CA ILE A 484 10.87 22.81 -21.30
C ILE A 484 9.93 23.56 -20.33
N VAL A 485 9.83 23.09 -19.09
CA VAL A 485 8.93 23.67 -18.09
C VAL A 485 9.38 25.08 -17.68
N ALA A 486 10.68 25.32 -17.53
CA ALA A 486 11.22 26.65 -17.28
C ALA A 486 10.92 27.63 -18.43
N GLY A 487 10.92 27.15 -19.68
CA GLY A 487 10.49 27.93 -20.83
C GLY A 487 9.02 28.36 -20.74
N LEU A 488 8.13 27.43 -20.40
CA LEU A 488 6.70 27.72 -20.18
C LEU A 488 6.48 28.68 -19.00
N ALA A 489 7.19 28.47 -17.89
CA ALA A 489 7.12 29.35 -16.71
C ALA A 489 7.52 30.80 -17.05
N ALA A 490 8.55 30.98 -17.88
CA ALA A 490 9.00 32.30 -18.33
C ALA A 490 7.96 33.04 -19.19
N GLU A 491 7.07 32.32 -19.87
CA GLU A 491 5.97 32.89 -20.67
C GLU A 491 4.75 33.29 -19.80
N ALA A 492 4.65 32.77 -18.57
CA ALA A 492 3.49 32.93 -17.69
C ALA A 492 3.45 34.27 -16.91
N ASN A 493 4.09 35.33 -17.43
CA ASN A 493 4.03 36.72 -16.93
C ASN A 493 4.26 36.91 -15.41
N GLY A 494 5.05 36.04 -14.78
CA GLY A 494 5.41 36.15 -13.36
C GLY A 494 4.46 35.44 -12.38
N ALA A 495 3.40 34.77 -12.86
CA ALA A 495 2.53 33.94 -12.02
C ALA A 495 3.14 32.55 -11.70
N VAL A 496 4.28 32.21 -12.30
CA VAL A 496 4.95 30.93 -12.13
C VAL A 496 6.40 31.14 -11.69
N THR A 497 6.79 30.48 -10.60
CA THR A 497 8.15 30.49 -10.05
C THR A 497 8.75 29.09 -10.14
N MET A 498 9.86 28.95 -10.86
CA MET A 498 10.68 27.73 -10.83
C MET A 498 11.54 27.73 -9.56
N VAL A 499 11.57 26.60 -8.86
CA VAL A 499 12.28 26.43 -7.59
C VAL A 499 13.41 25.41 -7.77
N ASP A 500 14.63 25.77 -7.37
CA ASP A 500 15.82 24.91 -7.43
C ASP A 500 15.80 23.83 -6.33
N TYR A 501 14.85 22.91 -6.47
CA TYR A 501 14.72 21.72 -5.63
C TYR A 501 15.92 20.78 -5.74
N PRO A 502 16.60 20.61 -6.90
CA PRO A 502 17.83 19.82 -7.00
C PRO A 502 18.95 20.34 -6.08
N ALA A 503 19.13 21.65 -5.94
CA ALA A 503 20.10 22.20 -5.00
C ALA A 503 19.74 21.91 -3.53
N TRP A 504 18.45 21.92 -3.20
CA TRP A 504 17.99 21.49 -1.88
C TRP A 504 18.21 19.99 -1.68
N VAL A 505 17.82 19.13 -2.61
CA VAL A 505 18.03 17.69 -2.47
C VAL A 505 19.51 17.32 -2.34
N GLY A 506 20.40 17.98 -3.10
CA GLY A 506 21.81 17.65 -3.19
C GLY A 506 22.14 16.72 -4.35
N GLU A 507 23.42 16.70 -4.74
CA GLU A 507 23.88 15.83 -5.84
C GLU A 507 23.73 14.34 -5.47
N VAL A 508 23.36 13.51 -6.44
CA VAL A 508 23.15 12.06 -6.25
C VAL A 508 24.38 11.41 -5.61
N GLY A 509 24.16 10.72 -4.48
CA GLY A 509 25.21 10.00 -3.75
C GLY A 509 26.04 10.87 -2.80
N THR A 510 25.71 12.15 -2.64
CA THR A 510 26.23 12.97 -1.54
C THR A 510 25.52 12.65 -0.22
N ASP A 511 26.16 12.97 0.92
CA ASP A 511 25.53 12.79 2.23
C ASP A 511 24.23 13.59 2.34
N GLN A 512 24.19 14.82 1.79
CA GLN A 512 22.98 15.64 1.73
C GLN A 512 21.81 14.94 1.03
N GLU A 513 22.08 14.28 -0.11
CA GLU A 513 21.05 13.54 -0.84
C GLU A 513 20.59 12.29 -0.09
N LEU A 514 21.52 11.57 0.53
CA LEU A 514 21.20 10.37 1.29
C LEU A 514 20.43 10.67 2.58
N ASP A 515 20.71 11.81 3.20
CA ASP A 515 20.00 12.28 4.40
C ASP A 515 18.59 12.74 4.03
N ARG A 516 18.40 13.41 2.88
CA ARG A 516 17.10 13.93 2.44
C ARG A 516 16.27 12.94 1.63
N ARG A 517 16.88 11.96 0.96
CA ARG A 517 16.22 10.91 0.16
C ARG A 517 16.97 9.57 0.29
N ASP A 518 16.67 8.85 1.35
CA ASP A 518 17.37 7.59 1.67
C ASP A 518 17.12 6.45 0.66
N ASP A 519 15.98 6.48 -0.03
CA ASP A 519 15.63 5.54 -1.11
C ASP A 519 15.98 6.04 -2.53
N GLY A 520 16.55 7.25 -2.61
CA GLY A 520 16.98 7.89 -3.85
C GLY A 520 15.88 8.56 -4.68
N VAL A 521 14.64 8.63 -4.17
CA VAL A 521 13.49 9.20 -4.87
C VAL A 521 12.60 10.03 -3.93
N HIS A 522 12.16 9.42 -2.84
CA HIS A 522 11.23 9.98 -1.87
C HIS A 522 11.99 10.72 -0.76
N ILE A 523 11.33 11.69 -0.15
CA ILE A 523 11.91 12.43 0.98
C ILE A 523 11.92 11.52 2.20
N SER A 524 13.06 11.49 2.90
CA SER A 524 13.24 10.76 4.16
C SER A 524 12.47 11.42 5.30
N ASP A 525 12.32 10.74 6.43
CA ASP A 525 11.70 11.32 7.63
C ASP A 525 12.42 12.60 8.10
N GLU A 526 13.75 12.65 7.99
CA GLU A 526 14.56 13.83 8.34
C GLU A 526 14.37 14.96 7.31
N GLY A 527 14.37 14.63 6.02
CA GLY A 527 14.09 15.59 4.95
C GLY A 527 12.71 16.23 5.06
N LEU A 528 11.68 15.48 5.53
CA LEU A 528 10.33 16.02 5.71
C LEU A 528 10.25 17.07 6.83
N VAL A 529 11.12 16.99 7.84
CA VAL A 529 11.22 18.01 8.89
C VAL A 529 11.83 19.30 8.33
N GLU A 530 12.74 19.19 7.36
CA GLU A 530 13.45 20.33 6.77
C GLU A 530 12.71 20.97 5.57
N VAL A 531 11.95 20.19 4.82
CA VAL A 531 11.37 20.64 3.53
C VAL A 531 10.33 21.74 3.73
N VAL A 532 9.52 21.65 4.79
CA VAL A 532 8.45 22.64 5.03
C VAL A 532 9.00 24.00 5.44
N PRO A 533 9.92 24.12 6.43
CA PRO A 533 10.58 25.38 6.73
C PRO A 533 11.29 25.98 5.50
N TRP A 534 12.01 25.15 4.74
CA TRP A 534 12.65 25.61 3.50
C TRP A 534 11.64 26.17 2.49
N LEU A 535 10.53 25.46 2.25
CA LEU A 535 9.47 25.90 1.35
C LEU A 535 8.81 27.21 1.81
N LEU A 536 8.40 27.28 3.08
CA LEU A 536 7.64 28.43 3.56
C LEU A 536 8.52 29.67 3.73
N ASP A 537 9.77 29.52 4.19
CA ASP A 537 10.64 30.65 4.51
C ASP A 537 11.57 31.07 3.39
N GLU A 538 12.23 30.11 2.75
CA GLU A 538 13.27 30.43 1.76
C GLU A 538 12.70 30.52 0.35
N VAL A 539 11.67 29.73 0.04
CA VAL A 539 11.06 29.69 -1.29
C VAL A 539 9.90 30.67 -1.41
N ILE A 540 8.90 30.56 -0.52
CA ILE A 540 7.69 31.40 -0.57
C ILE A 540 7.90 32.73 0.16
N GLY A 541 8.69 32.74 1.23
CA GLY A 541 9.02 33.97 1.97
C GLY A 541 7.94 34.40 2.97
N LEU A 542 7.17 33.47 3.53
CA LEU A 542 6.14 33.76 4.55
C LEU A 542 6.73 34.13 5.92
N GLY A 543 8.00 33.80 6.20
CA GLY A 543 8.70 34.22 7.41
C GLY A 543 8.16 33.56 8.69
N VAL A 544 7.85 32.27 8.60
CA VAL A 544 7.27 31.44 9.66
C VAL A 544 8.31 30.84 10.62
N SER A 545 9.61 31.01 10.38
CA SER A 545 10.73 30.49 11.20
C SER A 545 10.77 30.93 12.67
N GLY A 546 9.90 31.86 13.07
CA GLY A 546 9.76 32.33 14.46
C GLY A 546 8.68 31.64 15.29
N VAL A 547 7.96 30.71 14.66
CA VAL A 547 6.81 29.94 15.18
C VAL A 547 7.26 28.49 15.38
#